data_AF-A0A3M5JIB8-F1
#
_entry.id   AF-A0A3M5JIB8-F1
#
_cell.length_a   1.000
_cell.length_b   1.000
_cell.length_c   1.000
_cell.angle_alpha   90.00
_cell.angle_beta   90.00
_cell.angle_gamma   90.00
#
_symmetry.space_group_name_H-M   'P 1'
#
loop_
_entity.id
_entity.type
_entity.pdbx_description
1 polymer ?
#
loop_
_entity_poly.entity_id
_entity_poly.type
_entity_poly.pdbx_seq_one_letter_code
_entity_poly.pdbx_strand_id
1 'polypeptide(L)' 'MAILDLSFGEKDTSIKRILVSGVDGFASERIEFGRCYGGTEAQDFVHAQRGFNTWRSNYKAARYFVSNFSLGRR' A
#
# COMPACT_ATOMS: atom_id res chain seq x y z
N MET A 1 15.48 -14.34 -2.06
CA MET A 1 14.20 -14.24 -1.30
C MET A 1 14.10 -12.87 -0.67
N ALA A 2 12.95 -12.22 -0.79
CA ALA A 2 12.66 -10.94 -0.15
C ALA A 2 11.33 -11.00 0.61
N ILE A 3 11.18 -10.21 1.67
CA ILE A 3 9.91 -10.01 2.36
C ILE A 3 9.49 -8.56 2.17
N LEU A 4 8.31 -8.37 1.60
CA LEU A 4 7.60 -7.10 1.58
C LEU A 4 6.70 -7.04 2.82
N ASP A 5 6.81 -5.95 3.57
CA ASP A 5 5.89 -5.58 4.64
C ASP A 5 5.27 -4.23 4.30
N LEU A 6 3.95 -4.14 4.41
CA LEU A 6 3.18 -2.95 4.07
C LEU A 6 2.15 -2.67 5.18
N SER A 7 2.30 -1.56 5.90
CA SER A 7 1.51 -1.23 7.09
C SER A 7 0.76 0.08 6.96
N PHE A 8 -0.52 0.08 7.37
CA PHE A 8 -1.43 1.22 7.26
C PHE A 8 -1.71 1.83 8.65
N GLY A 9 -0.70 2.44 9.28
CA GLY A 9 -0.84 2.94 10.65
C GLY A 9 -1.01 1.82 11.71
N GLU A 10 -1.13 2.19 12.99
CA GLU A 10 -1.06 1.23 14.10
C GLU A 10 -2.25 0.29 14.25
N LYS A 11 -3.42 0.65 13.70
CA LYS A 11 -4.68 -0.10 13.91
C LYS A 11 -5.12 -0.95 12.72
N ASP A 12 -4.49 -0.82 11.56
CA ASP A 12 -4.82 -1.64 10.39
C ASP A 12 -3.89 -2.86 10.26
N THR A 13 -4.43 -3.92 9.67
CA THR A 13 -3.69 -5.14 9.36
C THR A 13 -2.59 -4.85 8.32
N SER A 14 -1.35 -5.25 8.62
CA SER A 14 -0.25 -5.21 7.67
C SER A 14 -0.38 -6.28 6.58
N ILE A 15 -0.06 -5.95 5.34
CA ILE A 15 0.09 -6.90 4.24
C ILE A 15 1.54 -7.37 4.21
N LYS A 16 1.77 -8.67 4.41
CA LYS A 16 3.09 -9.30 4.29
C LYS A 16 3.12 -10.26 3.12
N ARG A 17 4.18 -10.19 2.31
CA ARG A 17 4.41 -11.08 1.16
C ARG A 17 5.85 -11.54 1.10
N ILE A 18 6.03 -12.82 0.80
CA ILE A 18 7.34 -13.44 0.61
C ILE A 18 7.53 -13.61 -0.89
N LEU A 19 8.52 -12.90 -1.43
CA LEU A 19 8.87 -12.92 -2.84
C LEU A 19 10.08 -13.84 -3.05
N VAL A 20 9.92 -14.82 -3.94
CA VAL A 20 10.99 -15.71 -4.38
C VAL A 20 11.18 -15.50 -5.88
N SER A 21 12.42 -15.22 -6.29
CA SER A 21 12.75 -15.02 -7.71
C SER A 21 12.68 -16.33 -8.47
N GLY A 22 12.12 -16.28 -9.67
CA GLY A 22 12.12 -17.37 -10.63
C GLY A 22 13.48 -17.56 -11.32
N VAL A 23 13.50 -18.47 -12.30
CA VAL A 23 14.69 -18.79 -13.11
C VAL A 23 15.15 -17.61 -13.99
N ASP A 24 14.26 -16.66 -14.25
CA ASP A 24 14.50 -15.40 -14.95
C ASP A 24 15.13 -14.31 -14.06
N GLY A 25 15.27 -14.59 -12.76
CA GLY A 25 15.80 -13.65 -11.77
C GLY A 25 14.79 -12.61 -11.28
N PHE A 26 13.52 -12.67 -11.72
CA PHE A 26 12.48 -11.73 -11.31
C PHE A 26 11.52 -12.36 -10.30
N ALA A 27 10.98 -11.52 -9.41
CA ALA A 27 9.90 -11.89 -8.50
C ALA A 27 8.81 -10.82 -8.57
N SER A 28 7.58 -11.21 -8.85
CA SER A 28 6.43 -10.32 -8.88
C SER A 28 5.21 -10.99 -8.27
N GLU A 29 4.48 -10.28 -7.43
CA GLU A 29 3.21 -10.74 -6.87
C GLU A 29 2.19 -9.60 -6.90
N ARG A 30 0.92 -9.95 -7.18
CA ARG A 30 -0.18 -8.99 -7.18
C ARG A 30 -0.70 -8.80 -5.76
N ILE A 31 -0.77 -7.54 -5.33
CA ILE A 31 -1.37 -7.16 -4.05
C ILE A 31 -2.75 -6.56 -4.33
N GLU A 32 -3.77 -7.13 -3.71
CA GLU A 32 -5.13 -6.61 -3.79
C GLU A 32 -5.42 -5.74 -2.57
N PHE A 33 -5.81 -4.49 -2.84
CA PHE A 33 -6.26 -3.57 -1.80
C PHE A 33 -7.77 -3.62 -1.68
N GLY A 34 -8.26 -3.69 -0.44
CA GLY A 34 -9.66 -3.47 -0.13
C GLY A 34 -10.07 -2.01 -0.28
N ARG A 35 -11.34 -1.72 0.01
CA ARG A 35 -11.83 -0.34 0.10
C ARG A 35 -11.16 0.40 1.27
N CYS A 36 -10.92 1.70 1.12
CA CYS A 36 -10.30 2.55 2.15
C CYS A 36 -11.27 2.93 3.29
N TYR A 37 -12.24 2.08 3.64
CA TYR A 37 -13.17 2.36 4.74
C TYR A 37 -12.43 2.55 6.06
N GLY A 38 -12.86 3.54 6.85
CA GLY A 38 -12.19 3.94 8.08
C GLY A 38 -10.81 4.61 7.87
N GLY A 39 -10.44 4.91 6.62
CA GLY A 39 -9.26 5.71 6.29
C GLY A 39 -9.47 7.21 6.54
N THR A 40 -8.47 8.01 6.17
CA THR A 40 -8.54 9.46 6.28
C THR A 40 -9.46 10.04 5.20
N GLU A 41 -10.36 10.93 5.60
CA GLU A 41 -11.20 11.67 4.66
C GLU A 41 -10.33 12.64 3.86
N ALA A 42 -10.39 12.55 2.54
CA ALA A 42 -9.82 13.57 1.66
C ALA A 42 -10.57 14.89 1.89
N GLN A 43 -9.82 15.99 1.84
CA GLN A 43 -10.44 17.32 1.91
C GLN A 43 -11.35 17.56 0.73
N ASP A 44 -12.33 18.45 0.91
CA ASP A 44 -13.23 18.86 -0.14
C ASP A 44 -12.42 19.48 -1.29
N PHE A 45 -12.49 18.83 -2.45
CA PHE A 45 -11.90 19.37 -3.66
C PHE A 45 -12.82 20.45 -4.25
N VAL A 46 -12.66 21.69 -3.81
CA VAL A 46 -13.42 22.83 -4.36
C VAL A 46 -12.72 23.34 -5.62
N HIS A 47 -13.17 22.90 -6.79
CA HIS A 47 -12.74 23.50 -8.05
C HIS A 47 -13.58 24.75 -8.36
N ALA A 48 -12.99 25.94 -8.21
CA ALA A 48 -13.68 27.24 -8.29
C ALA A 48 -14.46 27.50 -9.60
N GLN A 49 -14.15 26.77 -10.68
CA GLN A 49 -14.76 27.00 -12.00
C GLN A 49 -15.99 26.15 -12.32
N ARG A 50 -16.36 25.14 -11.51
CA ARG A 50 -17.54 24.30 -11.83
C ARG A 50 -18.22 23.84 -10.55
N GLY A 51 -19.44 24.33 -10.31
CA GLY A 51 -20.28 23.94 -9.18
C GLY A 51 -20.74 22.49 -9.28
N PHE A 52 -19.89 21.55 -8.87
CA PHE A 52 -20.25 20.14 -8.73
C PHE A 52 -19.96 19.64 -7.32
N ASN A 53 -20.83 18.73 -6.87
CA ASN A 53 -20.77 18.06 -5.58
C ASN A 53 -19.39 17.44 -5.34
N THR A 54 -18.74 17.84 -4.25
CA THR A 54 -17.55 17.21 -3.72
C THR A 54 -17.91 15.86 -3.11
N TRP A 55 -17.53 14.78 -3.80
CA TRP A 55 -17.56 13.46 -3.20
C TRP A 55 -16.36 13.35 -2.25
N ARG A 56 -16.63 13.18 -0.96
CA ARG A 56 -15.57 12.90 0.01
C ARG A 56 -15.09 11.47 -0.17
N SER A 57 -13.84 11.30 -0.62
CA SER A 57 -13.22 9.98 -0.73
C SER A 57 -12.40 9.70 0.53
N ASN A 58 -12.36 8.43 0.96
CA ASN A 58 -11.43 7.99 1.99
C ASN A 58 -10.16 7.46 1.34
N TYR A 59 -9.01 7.76 1.92
CA TYR A 59 -7.72 7.21 1.52
C TYR A 59 -6.99 6.57 2.71
N LYS A 60 -6.11 5.62 2.41
CA LYS A 60 -5.17 5.04 3.38
C LYS A 60 -3.76 5.15 2.83
N ALA A 61 -2.84 5.66 3.63
CA ALA A 61 -1.42 5.73 3.28
C ALA A 61 -0.67 4.61 3.99
N ALA A 62 0.07 3.81 3.23
CA ALA A 62 0.88 2.71 3.76
C ALA A 62 2.36 3.11 3.84
N ARG A 63 3.06 2.63 4.86
CA ARG A 63 4.53 2.52 4.85
C ARG A 63 4.90 1.14 4.34
N TYR A 64 5.95 1.06 3.52
CA TYR A 64 6.44 -0.21 3.01
C TYR A 64 7.92 -0.42 3.35
N PHE A 65 8.30 -1.66 3.59
CA PHE A 65 9.68 -2.08 3.78
C PHE A 65 9.95 -3.37 3.01
N VAL A 66 11.12 -3.47 2.38
CA VAL A 66 11.55 -4.68 1.66
C VAL A 66 12.84 -5.17 2.29
N SER A 67 12.80 -6.39 2.84
CA SER A 67 13.97 -7.06 3.41
C SER A 67 14.49 -8.11 2.45
N ASN A 68 15.72 -7.96 1.95
CA ASN A 68 16.37 -9.00 1.15
C ASN A 68 17.12 -9.98 2.07
N PHE A 69 16.68 -11.24 2.11
CA PHE A 69 17.31 -12.29 2.93
C PHE A 69 18.47 -13.01 2.24
N SER A 70 18.66 -12.77 0.94
CA SER A 70 19.70 -13.41 0.12
C SER A 70 21.11 -12.90 0.44
N LEU A 71 21.23 -11.78 1.17
CA LEU A 71 22.51 -11.11 1.48
C LEU A 71 23.08 -11.47 2.86
N GLY A 72 22.46 -12.41 3.59
CA GLY A 72 22.88 -12.79 4.94
C GLY A 72 22.51 -11.74 5.98
N ARG A 73 22.06 -12.18 7.16
CA ARG A 73 21.99 -11.31 8.33
C ARG A 73 23.41 -11.09 8.83
N ARG A 74 23.81 -9.83 9.00
CA ARG A 74 24.89 -9.50 9.93
C ARG A 74 24.40 -9.68 11.36
#